data_AF-A0A269PHA6-F1
#
_entry.id   AF-A0A269PHA6-F1
#
_cell.length_a   1.000
_cell.length_b   1.000
_cell.length_c   1.000
_cell.angle_alpha   90.00
_cell.angle_beta   90.00
_cell.angle_gamma   90.00
#
_symmetry.space_group_name_H-M   'P 1'
#
loop_
_entity.id
_entity.type
_entity.pdbx_description
1 polymer ?
#
loop_
_entity_poly.entity_id
_entity_poly.type
_entity_poly.pdbx_seq_one_letter_code
_entity_poly.pdbx_strand_id
1 'polypeptide(L)'
;MKKFTILTLFTSSLFVTSAMAESVYVLADNMTQSSQTIVNEIMTMSGAMDIQTAAKVLYSTKDHQIVVLDSDLIINNISDLTKDQLSHANSIIITGSADNNQAVAQHLLGYGSKADYLVIKGLKGDKGIELIRFDNNNNVSLRGIAQSLVKNAIK
;
A
#
# COMPACT_ATOMS: atom_id res chain seq x y z
N MET A 1 -29.98 66.59 -23.85
CA MET A 1 -29.26 65.55 -23.08
C MET A 1 -29.57 64.19 -23.70
N LYS A 2 -28.63 63.61 -24.47
CA LYS A 2 -28.77 62.24 -25.01
C LYS A 2 -27.63 61.40 -24.43
N LYS A 3 -28.00 60.31 -23.77
CA LYS A 3 -27.14 59.49 -22.90
C LYS A 3 -26.24 58.62 -23.78
N PHE A 4 -24.93 58.71 -23.57
CA PHE A 4 -23.96 57.75 -24.08
C PHE A 4 -23.96 56.54 -23.15
N THR A 5 -24.49 55.42 -23.62
CA THR A 5 -24.37 54.13 -22.93
C THR A 5 -23.17 53.42 -23.53
N ILE A 6 -22.02 53.51 -22.85
CA ILE A 6 -20.84 52.69 -23.19
C ILE A 6 -21.12 51.29 -22.64
N LEU A 7 -21.38 50.35 -23.53
CA LEU A 7 -21.48 48.93 -23.20
C LEU A 7 -20.07 48.36 -23.08
N THR A 8 -19.48 48.45 -21.88
CA THR A 8 -18.21 47.79 -21.57
C THR A 8 -18.48 46.30 -21.38
N LEU A 9 -18.27 45.51 -22.44
CA LEU A 9 -18.22 44.05 -22.33
C LEU A 9 -16.98 43.66 -21.53
N PHE A 10 -17.17 43.38 -20.24
CA PHE A 10 -16.20 42.65 -19.44
C PHE A 10 -16.00 41.28 -20.09
N THR A 11 -14.90 41.09 -20.80
CA THR A 11 -14.41 39.76 -21.17
C THR A 11 -13.93 39.10 -19.89
N SER A 12 -14.83 38.44 -19.16
CA SER A 12 -14.48 37.54 -18.08
C SER A 12 -13.73 36.35 -18.68
N SER A 13 -12.41 36.48 -18.79
CA SER A 13 -11.53 35.34 -19.00
C SER A 13 -11.68 34.44 -17.78
N LEU A 14 -12.55 33.44 -17.88
CA LEU A 14 -12.64 32.35 -16.93
C LEU A 14 -11.30 31.64 -16.94
N PHE A 15 -10.42 31.98 -16.00
CA PHE A 15 -9.27 31.16 -15.68
C PHE A 15 -9.82 29.88 -15.05
N VAL A 16 -10.03 28.86 -15.88
CA VAL A 16 -10.24 27.50 -15.39
C VAL A 16 -8.89 27.03 -14.87
N THR A 17 -8.61 27.26 -13.59
CA THR A 17 -7.54 26.54 -12.91
C THR A 17 -7.98 25.09 -12.82
N SER A 18 -7.50 24.24 -13.72
CA SER A 18 -7.55 22.81 -13.51
C SER A 18 -6.71 22.52 -12.26
N ALA A 19 -7.37 22.28 -11.13
CA ALA A 19 -6.73 21.63 -10.00
C ALA A 19 -6.31 20.25 -10.49
N MET A 20 -5.07 20.13 -10.95
CA MET A 20 -4.46 18.84 -11.29
C MET A 20 -4.45 18.04 -10.00
N ALA A 21 -5.34 17.06 -9.89
CA ALA A 21 -5.30 16.10 -8.78
C ALA A 21 -3.94 15.41 -8.84
N GLU A 22 -3.13 15.62 -7.81
CA GLU A 22 -1.83 14.95 -7.67
C GLU A 22 -2.08 13.43 -7.68
N SER A 23 -1.40 12.72 -8.57
CA SER A 23 -1.58 11.27 -8.68
C SER A 23 -0.95 10.61 -7.46
N VAL A 24 -1.75 9.90 -6.68
CA VAL A 24 -1.28 9.15 -5.51
C VAL A 24 -1.03 7.71 -5.90
N TYR A 25 0.15 7.19 -5.59
CA TYR A 25 0.54 5.83 -5.95
C TYR A 25 0.72 4.93 -4.74
N VAL A 26 0.29 3.69 -4.89
CA VAL A 26 0.73 2.58 -4.03
C VAL A 26 1.77 1.82 -4.82
N LEU A 27 3.00 1.80 -4.31
CA LEU A 27 4.10 1.05 -4.90
C LEU A 27 4.36 -0.18 -4.03
N ALA A 28 4.34 -1.37 -4.64
CA ALA A 28 4.75 -2.60 -3.99
C ALA A 28 6.14 -3.02 -4.51
N ASP A 29 7.05 -3.37 -3.60
CA ASP A 29 8.37 -3.91 -3.91
C ASP A 29 8.47 -5.36 -3.46
N ASN A 30 8.82 -6.27 -4.38
CA ASN A 30 9.10 -7.67 -4.09
C ASN A 30 10.58 -7.82 -3.70
N MET A 31 10.90 -7.38 -2.48
CA MET A 31 12.29 -7.28 -2.01
C MET A 31 13.00 -8.65 -1.99
N THR A 32 12.27 -9.73 -1.76
CA THR A 32 12.83 -11.09 -1.72
C THR A 32 12.83 -11.79 -3.07
N GLN A 33 12.38 -11.11 -4.15
CA GLN A 33 12.23 -11.68 -5.49
C GLN A 33 11.43 -12.99 -5.51
N SER A 34 10.42 -13.08 -4.64
CA SER A 34 9.62 -14.29 -4.47
C SER A 34 8.79 -14.57 -5.72
N SER A 35 8.67 -15.86 -6.04
CA SER A 35 7.79 -16.39 -7.08
C SER A 35 6.44 -16.86 -6.55
N GLN A 36 6.16 -16.70 -5.24
CA GLN A 36 4.89 -17.11 -4.65
C GLN A 36 3.70 -16.45 -5.36
N THR A 37 2.64 -17.22 -5.59
CA THR A 37 1.46 -16.75 -6.33
C THR A 37 0.81 -15.54 -5.66
N ILE A 38 0.78 -15.48 -4.32
CA ILE A 38 0.25 -14.32 -3.58
C ILE A 38 1.10 -13.06 -3.81
N VAL A 39 2.42 -13.20 -3.89
CA VAL A 39 3.34 -12.08 -4.15
C VAL A 39 3.12 -11.59 -5.58
N ASN A 40 3.06 -12.49 -6.56
CA ASN A 40 2.76 -12.13 -7.94
C ASN A 40 1.39 -11.44 -8.08
N GLU A 41 0.37 -11.91 -7.37
CA GLU A 41 -0.95 -11.26 -7.34
C GLU A 41 -0.81 -9.82 -6.81
N ILE A 42 -0.13 -9.60 -5.69
CA ILE A 42 0.11 -8.25 -5.13
C ILE A 42 0.88 -7.37 -6.12
N MET A 43 1.94 -7.87 -6.74
CA MET A 43 2.79 -7.10 -7.66
C MET A 43 2.08 -6.75 -8.98
N THR A 44 1.10 -7.56 -9.39
CA THR A 44 0.29 -7.33 -10.60
C THR A 44 -0.99 -6.54 -10.30
N MET A 45 -1.27 -6.23 -9.03
CA MET A 45 -2.38 -5.34 -8.68
C MET A 45 -2.11 -3.93 -9.21
N SER A 46 -2.83 -3.58 -10.27
CA SER A 46 -2.89 -2.22 -10.82
C SER A 46 -4.29 -1.63 -10.61
N GLY A 47 -4.41 -0.34 -10.29
CA GLY A 47 -5.72 0.33 -10.43
C GLY A 47 -5.81 1.81 -10.00
N ALA A 48 -6.82 2.50 -10.55
CA ALA A 48 -7.84 3.31 -9.84
C ALA A 48 -9.19 3.04 -10.56
N MET A 49 -10.40 3.04 -9.96
CA MET A 49 -11.11 4.21 -9.41
C MET A 49 -12.37 3.79 -8.61
N ASP A 50 -12.91 4.66 -7.72
CA ASP A 50 -14.31 5.09 -7.81
C ASP A 50 -14.70 6.29 -6.91
N ILE A 51 -15.30 7.35 -7.49
CA ILE A 51 -15.83 8.53 -6.78
C ILE A 51 -17.32 8.43 -6.45
N GLN A 52 -18.06 7.43 -6.97
CA GLN A 52 -19.47 7.18 -6.62
C GLN A 52 -19.92 5.70 -6.74
N THR A 53 -19.22 4.84 -7.50
CA THR A 53 -19.82 3.78 -8.34
C THR A 53 -19.32 2.31 -8.23
N ALA A 54 -18.64 1.89 -7.16
CA ALA A 54 -18.36 0.47 -6.82
C ALA A 54 -17.19 -0.31 -7.53
N ALA A 55 -15.95 -0.03 -7.08
CA ALA A 55 -14.77 -0.92 -6.89
C ALA A 55 -14.02 -1.46 -8.15
N LYS A 56 -12.69 -1.65 -8.18
CA LYS A 56 -11.74 -2.26 -7.22
C LYS A 56 -10.35 -1.56 -7.21
N VAL A 57 -9.88 -1.26 -5.97
CA VAL A 57 -8.55 -0.90 -5.39
C VAL A 57 -7.31 -0.68 -6.31
N LEU A 58 -6.36 0.24 -6.04
CA LEU A 58 -5.87 0.80 -4.76
C LEU A 58 -5.83 2.35 -4.76
N TYR A 59 -6.63 3.00 -3.91
CA TYR A 59 -6.36 4.38 -3.50
C TYR A 59 -5.49 4.35 -2.24
N SER A 60 -4.47 5.19 -2.22
CA SER A 60 -4.06 5.83 -0.98
C SER A 60 -4.41 7.32 -1.07
N THR A 61 -4.58 7.98 0.07
CA THR A 61 -4.71 9.46 0.11
C THR A 61 -3.34 10.15 0.10
N LYS A 62 -2.27 9.36 0.19
CA LYS A 62 -0.86 9.77 0.22
C LYS A 62 0.00 8.69 -0.43
N ASP A 63 1.14 9.03 -1.01
CA ASP A 63 2.06 8.01 -1.52
C ASP A 63 2.39 6.98 -0.45
N HIS A 64 2.35 5.71 -0.85
CA HIS A 64 2.51 4.61 0.09
C HIS A 64 3.37 3.51 -0.53
N GLN A 65 4.52 3.26 0.07
CA GLN A 65 5.46 2.22 -0.33
C GLN A 65 5.26 0.98 0.55
N ILE A 66 4.96 -0.14 -0.10
CA ILE A 66 4.76 -1.44 0.52
C ILE A 66 5.94 -2.31 0.13
N VAL A 67 6.63 -2.88 1.12
CA VAL A 67 7.60 -3.94 0.86
C VAL A 67 6.94 -5.29 1.09
N VAL A 68 7.11 -6.23 0.17
CA VAL A 68 6.63 -7.61 0.31
C VAL A 68 7.83 -8.52 0.55
N LEU A 69 7.78 -9.29 1.63
CA LEU A 69 8.80 -10.24 2.06
C LEU A 69 8.26 -11.66 2.04
N ASP A 70 8.96 -12.55 1.35
CA ASP A 70 8.80 -13.98 1.52
C ASP A 70 9.75 -14.49 2.60
N SER A 71 9.18 -14.79 3.77
CA SER A 71 9.93 -15.23 4.94
C SER A 71 10.68 -16.53 4.70
N ASP A 72 10.18 -17.42 3.84
CA ASP A 72 10.82 -18.70 3.55
C ASP A 72 12.13 -18.51 2.77
N LEU A 73 12.28 -17.40 2.03
CA LEU A 73 13.50 -17.06 1.29
C LEU A 73 14.54 -16.33 2.15
N ILE A 74 14.12 -15.62 3.19
CA ILE A 74 15.03 -14.80 4.01
C ILE A 74 15.37 -15.42 5.37
N ILE A 75 14.62 -16.41 5.84
CA ILE A 75 14.76 -16.92 7.22
C ILE A 75 16.18 -17.37 7.56
N ASN A 76 16.87 -18.01 6.61
CA ASN A 76 18.24 -18.52 6.83
C ASN A 76 19.28 -17.40 6.92
N ASN A 77 18.99 -16.21 6.39
CA ASN A 77 19.87 -15.04 6.40
C ASN A 77 19.15 -13.83 7.02
N ILE A 78 18.28 -14.07 7.99
CA ILE A 78 17.42 -13.05 8.60
C ILE A 78 18.24 -11.90 9.24
N SER A 79 19.47 -12.18 9.69
CA SER A 79 20.41 -11.19 10.19
C SER A 79 20.76 -10.10 9.18
N ASP A 80 20.69 -10.42 7.89
CA ASP A 80 21.05 -9.52 6.79
C ASP A 80 19.90 -8.56 6.48
N LEU A 81 18.70 -8.84 6.99
CA LEU A 81 17.56 -7.95 6.91
C LEU A 81 17.71 -6.82 7.94
N THR A 82 18.09 -5.64 7.44
CA THR A 82 18.31 -4.45 8.26
C THR A 82 17.15 -3.47 8.15
N LYS A 83 16.93 -2.68 9.22
CA LYS A 83 15.92 -1.61 9.21
C LYS A 83 16.19 -0.55 8.14
N ASP A 84 17.46 -0.34 7.77
CA ASP A 84 17.86 0.63 6.76
C ASP A 84 17.39 0.24 5.36
N GLN A 85 17.47 -1.03 4.99
CA GLN A 85 16.91 -1.54 3.73
C GLN A 85 15.40 -1.31 3.62
N LEU A 86 14.71 -1.30 4.76
CA LEU A 86 13.26 -1.11 4.85
C LEU A 86 12.86 0.34 5.17
N SER A 87 13.82 1.26 5.29
CA SER A 87 13.58 2.66 5.69
C SER A 87 12.68 3.45 4.72
N HIS A 88 12.59 3.00 3.47
CA HIS A 88 11.72 3.57 2.45
C HIS A 88 10.26 3.09 2.60
N ALA A 89 10.01 1.94 3.23
CA ALA A 89 8.69 1.35 3.37
C ALA A 89 7.78 2.14 4.33
N ASN A 90 6.52 2.30 3.96
CA ASN A 90 5.45 2.73 4.86
C ASN A 90 4.81 1.53 5.57
N SER A 91 4.80 0.37 4.91
CA SER A 91 4.34 -0.89 5.46
C SER A 91 5.08 -2.08 4.83
N ILE A 92 5.05 -3.21 5.53
CA ILE A 92 5.65 -4.48 5.10
C ILE A 92 4.57 -5.55 5.12
N ILE A 93 4.46 -6.33 4.06
CA ILE A 93 3.67 -7.56 4.00
C ILE A 93 4.65 -8.72 4.08
N ILE A 94 4.43 -9.66 5.00
CA ILE A 94 5.23 -10.86 5.15
C ILE A 94 4.38 -12.06 4.76
N THR A 95 4.89 -12.89 3.86
CA THR A 95 4.29 -14.13 3.36
C THR A 95 5.24 -15.31 3.56
N GLY A 96 4.77 -16.55 3.43
CA GLY A 96 5.56 -17.77 3.66
C GLY A 96 4.95 -18.63 4.75
N SER A 97 5.73 -19.53 5.34
CA SER A 97 5.26 -20.38 6.45
C SER A 97 5.01 -19.57 7.73
N ALA A 98 4.02 -19.98 8.51
CA ALA A 98 3.60 -19.23 9.71
C ALA A 98 4.70 -19.08 10.77
N ASP A 99 5.57 -20.07 10.89
CA ASP A 99 6.72 -20.04 11.80
C ASP A 99 7.79 -19.06 11.31
N ASN A 100 8.10 -19.05 10.02
CA ASN A 100 9.06 -18.11 9.44
C ASN A 100 8.52 -16.68 9.45
N ASN A 101 7.23 -16.49 9.20
CA ASN A 101 6.57 -15.18 9.31
C ASN A 101 6.70 -14.61 10.74
N GLN A 102 6.48 -15.44 11.76
CA GLN A 102 6.68 -15.04 13.16
C GLN A 102 8.13 -14.61 13.40
N ALA A 103 9.10 -15.41 12.95
CA ALA A 103 10.52 -15.14 13.17
C ALA A 103 10.98 -13.84 12.48
N VAL A 104 10.56 -13.60 11.23
CA VAL A 104 10.82 -12.35 10.50
C VAL A 104 10.21 -11.15 11.22
N ALA A 105 8.95 -11.24 11.65
CA ALA A 105 8.32 -10.16 12.41
C ALA A 105 9.05 -9.88 13.74
N GLN A 106 9.44 -10.95 14.45
CA GLN A 106 10.17 -10.83 15.71
C GLN A 106 11.55 -10.20 15.54
N HIS A 107 12.26 -10.51 14.46
CA HIS A 107 13.53 -9.86 14.14
C HIS A 107 13.36 -8.36 13.84
N LEU A 108 12.33 -8.00 13.07
CA LEU A 108 12.08 -6.61 12.67
C LEU A 108 11.57 -5.73 13.82
N LEU A 109 10.66 -6.26 14.64
CA LEU A 109 9.88 -5.51 15.62
C LEU A 109 10.24 -5.84 17.08
N GLY A 110 10.95 -6.93 17.34
CA GLY A 110 11.15 -7.49 18.68
C GLY A 110 10.00 -8.38 19.17
N TYR A 111 8.91 -8.49 18.40
CA TYR A 111 7.75 -9.34 18.68
C TYR A 111 7.12 -9.84 17.37
N GLY A 112 6.38 -10.96 17.43
CA GLY A 112 5.77 -11.56 16.24
C GLY A 112 4.57 -12.45 16.58
N SER A 113 3.82 -12.86 15.56
CA SER A 113 2.67 -13.76 15.68
C SER A 113 2.71 -14.80 14.57
N LYS A 114 2.30 -16.05 14.87
CA LYS A 114 2.16 -17.10 13.87
C LYS A 114 0.93 -16.83 13.02
N ALA A 115 1.13 -16.67 11.72
CA ALA A 115 0.07 -16.42 10.75
C ALA A 115 0.54 -16.74 9.34
N ASP A 116 -0.38 -17.08 8.44
CA ASP A 116 -0.07 -17.31 7.02
C ASP A 116 0.40 -16.02 6.33
N TYR A 117 -0.12 -14.86 6.76
CA TYR A 117 0.35 -13.55 6.33
C TYR A 117 0.39 -12.57 7.50
N LEU A 118 1.37 -11.67 7.48
CA LEU A 118 1.46 -10.56 8.42
C LEU A 118 1.56 -9.23 7.66
N VAL A 119 0.98 -8.18 8.24
CA VAL A 119 1.14 -6.81 7.76
C VAL A 119 1.67 -5.96 8.90
N ILE A 120 2.84 -5.37 8.70
CA ILE A 120 3.43 -4.36 9.57
C ILE A 120 3.11 -3.00 8.96
N LYS A 121 2.50 -2.09 9.71
CA LYS A 121 2.21 -0.73 9.24
C LYS A 121 2.61 0.33 10.26
N GLY A 122 2.59 1.58 9.83
CA GLY A 122 2.95 2.72 10.68
C GLY A 122 4.46 2.95 10.81
N LEU A 123 5.28 2.36 9.92
CA LEU A 123 6.74 2.49 9.96
C LEU A 123 7.24 3.94 9.85
N LYS A 124 6.44 4.82 9.24
CA LYS A 124 6.72 6.25 9.06
C LYS A 124 5.69 7.18 9.72
N GLY A 125 4.83 6.65 10.59
CA GLY A 125 3.71 7.39 11.16
C GLY A 125 3.83 7.63 12.67
N ASP A 126 3.20 8.69 13.16
CA ASP A 126 3.22 9.07 14.58
C ASP A 126 2.35 8.17 15.48
N LYS A 127 1.54 7.30 14.86
CA LYS A 127 0.55 6.45 15.55
C LYS A 127 1.13 5.15 16.12
N GLY A 128 2.44 4.92 15.96
CA GLY A 128 3.10 3.69 16.37
C GLY A 128 2.99 2.57 15.32
N ILE A 129 3.76 1.51 15.54
CA ILE A 129 3.82 0.34 14.65
C ILE A 129 2.71 -0.64 15.04
N GLU A 130 1.96 -1.11 14.04
CA GLU A 130 0.94 -2.14 14.20
C GLU A 130 1.31 -3.41 13.43
N LEU A 131 1.11 -4.57 14.05
CA LEU A 131 1.24 -5.89 13.43
C LEU A 131 -0.14 -6.51 13.28
N ILE A 132 -0.61 -6.67 12.04
CA ILE A 132 -1.91 -7.24 11.71
C ILE A 132 -1.70 -8.66 11.18
N ARG A 133 -2.46 -9.61 11.72
CA ARG A 133 -2.43 -11.02 11.36
C ARG A 133 -3.55 -11.36 10.37
N PHE A 134 -3.22 -12.21 9.40
CA PHE A 134 -4.18 -12.85 8.50
C PHE A 134 -3.90 -14.34 8.43
N ASP A 135 -4.94 -15.14 8.67
CA ASP A 135 -4.93 -16.56 8.39
C ASP A 135 -5.55 -16.81 7.02
N ASN A 136 -5.05 -17.81 6.31
CA ASN A 136 -5.56 -18.17 5.00
C ASN A 136 -7.00 -18.68 5.13
N ASN A 137 -7.88 -18.17 4.29
CA ASN A 137 -9.28 -18.56 4.25
C ASN A 137 -9.57 -19.20 2.89
N ASN A 138 -9.74 -20.52 2.88
CA ASN A 138 -10.00 -21.30 1.68
C ASN A 138 -11.29 -20.89 0.93
N ASN A 139 -12.16 -20.08 1.55
CA ASN A 139 -13.36 -19.54 0.93
C ASN A 139 -13.14 -18.20 0.21
N VAL A 140 -11.95 -17.61 0.32
CA VAL A 140 -11.60 -16.33 -0.29
C VAL A 140 -10.63 -16.59 -1.45
N SER A 141 -10.94 -16.05 -2.63
CA SER A 141 -10.03 -16.10 -3.77
C SER A 141 -8.67 -15.47 -3.44
N LEU A 142 -7.59 -15.94 -4.08
CA LEU A 142 -6.25 -15.37 -3.94
C LEU A 142 -6.24 -13.85 -4.10
N ARG A 143 -6.93 -13.33 -5.12
CA ARG A 143 -7.13 -11.89 -5.36
C ARG A 143 -7.77 -11.18 -4.18
N GLY A 144 -8.75 -11.81 -3.53
CA GLY A 144 -9.41 -11.26 -2.34
C GLY A 144 -8.48 -11.20 -1.12
N ILE A 145 -7.60 -12.19 -0.96
CA ILE A 145 -6.55 -12.19 0.06
C ILE A 145 -5.57 -11.05 -0.22
N ALA A 146 -5.01 -10.96 -1.44
CA ALA A 146 -4.08 -9.90 -1.84
C ALA A 146 -4.69 -8.51 -1.62
N GLN A 147 -5.93 -8.29 -2.05
CA GLN A 147 -6.65 -7.04 -1.82
C GLN A 147 -6.80 -6.69 -0.33
N SER A 148 -7.03 -7.69 0.51
CA SER A 148 -7.17 -7.49 1.95
C SER A 148 -5.83 -7.13 2.59
N LEU A 149 -4.74 -7.80 2.22
CA LEU A 149 -3.39 -7.50 2.70
C LEU A 149 -2.99 -6.07 2.33
N VAL A 150 -3.11 -5.72 1.05
CA VAL A 150 -2.71 -4.39 0.57
C VAL A 150 -3.59 -3.29 1.16
N LYS A 151 -4.91 -3.51 1.29
CA LYS A 151 -5.81 -2.54 1.93
C LYS A 151 -5.43 -2.26 3.38
N ASN A 152 -5.02 -3.28 4.14
CA ASN A 152 -4.58 -3.09 5.52
C ASN A 152 -3.16 -2.51 5.61
N ALA A 153 -2.33 -2.74 4.60
CA ALA A 153 -1.00 -2.15 4.51
C ALA A 153 -1.05 -0.62 4.32
N ILE A 154 -2.13 -0.09 3.72
CA ILE A 154 -2.30 1.35 3.41
C ILE A 154 -3.12 2.11 4.47
N LYS A 155 -4.08 1.44 5.11
CA LYS A 155 -5.01 2.06 6.07
C LYS A 155 -4.40 2.33 7.46
#